data_AF-A0A3D8YMI2-F1
#
_entry.id   AF-A0A3D8YMI2-F1
#
_cell.length_a   1.000
_cell.length_b   1.000
_cell.length_c   1.000
_cell.angle_alpha   90.00
_cell.angle_beta   90.00
_cell.angle_gamma   90.00
#
_symmetry.space_group_name_H-M   'P 1'
#
loop_
_entity.id
_entity.type
_entity.pdbx_description
1 polymer ?
#
loop_
_entity_poly.entity_id
_entity_poly.type
_entity_poly.pdbx_seq_one_letter_code
_entity_poly.pdbx_strand_id
1 'polypeptide(L)'
;MKYYPKNYLHFDKPISFDTVEKYVKDPSKIAKHSFLPLIQFIDSFERYESKNAPNSRPVKIKNRTIMYSGHLDSYIYRYYADYLNTNYYNHVCKKLFIDQCVIAYRNNKQGKSNIDFAAEVINQIVLYDQAYIYVGDFTNYFDKINHSLLKENIKRVLN
;
A
#
# COMPACT_ATOMS: atom_id res chain seq x y z
N MET A 1 1.88 -11.76 -12.30
CA MET A 1 0.76 -10.84 -11.99
C MET A 1 0.36 -10.10 -13.23
N LYS A 2 -0.94 -9.84 -13.44
CA LYS A 2 -1.43 -9.03 -14.55
C LYS A 2 -1.37 -7.55 -14.17
N TYR A 3 -0.86 -6.73 -15.06
CA TYR A 3 -0.75 -5.28 -14.89
C TYR A 3 -1.81 -4.61 -15.76
N TYR A 4 -2.80 -3.98 -15.12
CA TYR A 4 -3.91 -3.33 -15.82
C TYR A 4 -3.60 -1.87 -16.10
N PRO A 5 -3.95 -1.34 -17.30
CA PRO A 5 -3.88 0.08 -17.59
C PRO A 5 -4.66 0.90 -16.56
N LYS A 6 -4.10 2.06 -16.22
CA LYS A 6 -4.77 3.08 -15.42
C LYS A 6 -5.33 4.14 -16.36
N ASN A 7 -6.50 4.68 -16.03
CA ASN A 7 -7.24 5.62 -16.87
C ASN A 7 -7.53 6.94 -16.14
N TYR A 8 -6.72 7.30 -15.15
CA TYR A 8 -6.84 8.61 -14.48
C TYR A 8 -6.14 9.69 -15.32
N LEU A 9 -6.51 10.96 -15.10
CA LEU A 9 -5.87 12.07 -15.80
C LEU A 9 -4.42 12.24 -15.32
N HIS A 10 -3.49 12.33 -16.27
CA HIS A 10 -2.09 12.63 -16.00
C HIS A 10 -1.44 13.34 -17.21
N PHE A 11 -0.18 13.78 -17.06
CA PHE A 11 0.58 14.41 -18.15
C PHE A 11 0.95 13.44 -19.28
N ASP A 12 1.11 12.17 -18.96
CA ASP A 12 1.36 11.11 -19.92
C ASP A 12 0.05 10.40 -20.31
N LYS A 13 0.08 9.71 -21.46
CA LYS A 13 -1.08 8.99 -21.96
C LYS A 13 -1.18 7.61 -21.29
N PRO A 14 -2.40 7.08 -21.06
CA PRO A 14 -2.59 5.69 -20.72
C PRO A 14 -1.85 4.78 -21.70
N ILE A 15 -1.10 3.81 -21.17
CA ILE A 15 -0.32 2.85 -21.94
C ILE A 15 -0.51 1.46 -21.35
N SER A 16 -0.48 0.43 -22.18
CA SER A 16 -0.55 -0.96 -21.71
C SER A 16 0.82 -1.41 -21.21
N PHE A 17 0.82 -2.30 -20.20
CA PHE A 17 2.05 -2.83 -19.66
C PHE A 17 2.87 -3.59 -20.72
N ASP A 18 2.22 -4.35 -21.60
CA ASP A 18 2.89 -5.14 -22.63
C ASP A 18 3.78 -4.27 -23.55
N THR A 19 3.39 -3.02 -23.80
CA THR A 19 4.19 -2.07 -24.59
C THR A 19 5.45 -1.60 -23.86
N VAL A 20 5.41 -1.49 -22.53
CA VAL A 20 6.49 -0.91 -21.71
C VAL A 20 7.22 -1.93 -20.85
N GLU A 21 6.83 -3.20 -20.89
CA GLU A 21 7.33 -4.25 -20.01
C GLU A 21 8.87 -4.35 -20.03
N LYS A 22 9.46 -4.37 -21.24
CA LYS A 22 10.92 -4.43 -21.39
C LYS A 22 11.63 -3.21 -20.81
N TYR A 23 10.98 -2.05 -20.80
CA TYR A 23 11.53 -0.83 -20.22
C TYR A 23 11.43 -0.87 -18.68
N VAL A 24 10.25 -1.21 -18.16
CA VAL A 24 9.97 -1.27 -16.71
C VAL A 24 10.85 -2.30 -16.01
N LYS A 25 11.12 -3.44 -16.67
CA LYS A 25 11.94 -4.53 -16.12
C LYS A 25 13.45 -4.29 -16.17
N ASP A 26 13.93 -3.23 -16.82
CA ASP A 26 15.36 -2.94 -17.00
C ASP A 26 15.87 -1.98 -15.91
N PRO A 27 16.61 -2.47 -14.89
CA PRO A 27 17.07 -1.62 -13.79
C PRO A 27 18.02 -0.51 -14.23
N SER A 28 18.79 -0.73 -15.31
CA SER A 28 19.73 0.27 -15.82
C SER A 28 19.00 1.47 -16.43
N LYS A 29 17.84 1.23 -17.03
CA LYS A 29 16.95 2.29 -17.53
C LYS A 29 16.23 2.98 -16.38
N ILE A 30 15.69 2.22 -15.44
CA ILE A 30 14.93 2.79 -14.31
C ILE A 30 15.81 3.64 -13.39
N ALA A 31 17.08 3.29 -13.23
CA ALA A 31 18.04 4.12 -12.49
C ALA A 31 18.25 5.52 -13.10
N LYS A 32 17.97 5.70 -14.40
CA LYS A 32 18.08 6.96 -15.14
C LYS A 32 16.72 7.56 -15.52
N HIS A 33 15.62 6.89 -15.15
CA HIS A 33 14.28 7.29 -15.51
C HIS A 33 13.89 8.56 -14.75
N SER A 34 13.34 9.54 -15.47
CA SER A 34 12.82 10.77 -14.88
C SER A 34 11.35 10.58 -14.52
N PHE A 35 11.07 10.37 -13.24
CA PHE A 35 9.70 10.25 -12.74
C PHE A 35 8.95 11.58 -12.90
N LEU A 36 7.69 11.48 -13.30
CA LEU A 36 6.77 12.62 -13.36
C LEU A 36 6.34 13.01 -11.94
N PRO A 37 6.00 14.30 -11.71
CA PRO A 37 5.40 14.71 -10.46
C PRO A 37 4.07 13.98 -10.24
N LEU A 38 3.74 13.71 -8.98
CA LEU A 38 2.43 13.19 -8.63
C LEU A 38 1.37 14.29 -8.79
N ILE A 39 0.20 13.93 -9.35
CA ILE A 39 -0.94 14.85 -9.44
C ILE A 39 -1.91 14.56 -8.31
N GLN A 40 -2.29 15.62 -7.59
CA GLN A 40 -3.23 15.57 -6.47
C GLN A 40 -4.68 15.62 -6.94
N PHE A 41 -5.49 14.72 -6.41
CA PHE A 41 -6.94 14.70 -6.52
C PHE A 41 -7.57 14.63 -5.13
N ILE A 42 -8.78 15.15 -5.01
CA ILE A 42 -9.56 15.07 -3.77
C ILE A 42 -10.79 14.24 -4.07
N ASP A 43 -10.84 13.04 -3.50
CA ASP A 43 -12.03 12.21 -3.50
C ASP A 43 -12.86 12.53 -2.26
N SER A 44 -14.16 12.72 -2.42
CA SER A 44 -15.05 13.17 -1.35
C SER A 44 -16.23 12.23 -1.24
N PHE A 45 -16.47 11.71 -0.03
CA PHE A 45 -17.60 10.81 0.22
C PHE A 45 -18.24 11.08 1.58
N GLU A 46 -19.50 10.70 1.72
CA GLU A 46 -20.21 10.78 2.99
C GLU A 46 -19.78 9.65 3.92
N ARG A 47 -19.42 9.98 5.15
CA ARG A 47 -19.10 9.03 6.21
C ARG A 47 -20.09 9.18 7.35
N TYR A 48 -20.64 8.05 7.82
CA TYR A 48 -21.46 8.04 9.02
C TYR A 48 -20.67 8.47 10.26
N GLU A 49 -21.26 9.36 11.06
CA GLU A 49 -20.70 9.85 12.32
C GLU A 49 -21.78 9.75 13.40
N SER A 50 -21.53 8.91 14.42
CA SER A 50 -22.55 8.57 15.43
C SER A 50 -22.76 9.63 16.51
N LYS A 51 -21.90 10.66 16.57
CA LYS A 51 -21.98 11.74 17.56
C LYS A 51 -22.04 13.09 16.85
N ASN A 52 -23.04 13.89 17.23
CA ASN A 52 -23.22 15.30 16.83
C ASN A 52 -23.44 15.52 15.33
N ALA A 53 -24.51 14.93 14.79
CA ALA A 53 -25.03 15.28 13.48
C ALA A 53 -25.56 16.74 13.47
N PRO A 54 -25.04 17.64 12.63
CA PRO A 54 -25.76 18.87 12.32
C PRO A 54 -27.03 18.48 11.55
N ASN A 55 -28.19 18.94 12.00
CA ASN A 55 -29.48 18.79 11.29
C ASN A 55 -30.03 17.37 11.18
N SER A 56 -29.83 16.52 12.20
CA SER A 56 -30.44 15.17 12.29
C SER A 56 -30.00 14.16 11.22
N ARG A 57 -29.02 14.49 10.35
CA ARG A 57 -28.41 13.57 9.39
C ARG A 57 -27.02 13.14 9.89
N PRO A 58 -26.82 11.89 10.32
CA PRO A 58 -25.57 11.43 10.96
C PRO A 58 -24.47 11.14 9.93
N VAL A 59 -24.24 12.06 8.98
CA VAL A 59 -23.20 11.93 7.96
C VAL A 59 -22.38 13.22 7.86
N LYS A 60 -21.09 13.05 7.62
CA LYS A 60 -20.13 14.12 7.37
C LYS A 60 -19.37 13.84 6.09
N ILE A 61 -19.12 14.89 5.29
CA ILE A 61 -18.26 14.77 4.11
C ILE A 61 -16.83 14.53 4.58
N LYS A 62 -16.23 13.44 4.10
CA LYS A 62 -14.84 13.09 4.33
C LYS A 62 -14.08 13.20 3.02
N ASN A 63 -13.09 14.09 3.02
CA ASN A 63 -12.18 14.25 1.90
C ASN A 63 -10.99 13.30 2.06
N ARG A 64 -10.58 12.68 0.96
CA ARG A 64 -9.36 11.87 0.84
C ARG A 64 -8.51 12.44 -0.27
N THR A 65 -7.33 12.89 0.11
CA THR A 65 -6.29 13.26 -0.85
C THR A 65 -5.75 11.99 -1.49
N ILE A 66 -5.74 11.93 -2.81
CA ILE A 66 -5.18 10.85 -3.61
C ILE A 66 -4.12 11.46 -4.52
N MET A 67 -2.93 10.87 -4.54
CA MET A 67 -1.84 11.28 -5.42
C MET A 67 -1.64 10.20 -6.48
N TYR A 68 -1.84 10.55 -7.76
CA TYR A 68 -1.58 9.64 -8.86
C TYR A 68 -0.19 9.90 -9.45
N SER A 69 0.50 8.82 -9.82
CA SER A 69 1.76 8.86 -10.57
C SER A 69 1.49 8.87 -12.07
N GLY A 70 2.51 9.09 -12.89
CA GLY A 70 2.40 8.83 -14.33
C GLY A 70 1.97 7.40 -14.62
N HIS A 71 1.33 7.20 -15.76
CA HIS A 71 0.89 5.87 -16.21
C HIS A 71 2.07 4.91 -16.29
N LEU A 72 3.18 5.32 -16.89
CA LEU A 72 4.42 4.53 -16.93
C LEU A 72 5.01 4.33 -15.53
N ASP A 73 5.13 5.40 -14.74
CA ASP A 73 5.69 5.39 -13.39
C ASP A 73 4.93 4.43 -12.47
N SER A 74 3.61 4.36 -12.62
CA SER A 74 2.76 3.45 -11.85
C SER A 74 3.13 1.98 -12.06
N TYR A 75 3.55 1.61 -13.28
CA TYR A 75 4.06 0.27 -13.57
C TYR A 75 5.43 0.04 -12.96
N ILE A 76 6.32 1.06 -12.96
CA ILE A 76 7.62 0.98 -12.31
C ILE A 76 7.42 0.72 -10.81
N TYR A 77 6.63 1.54 -10.12
CA TYR A 77 6.33 1.35 -8.70
C TYR A 77 5.75 -0.02 -8.42
N ARG A 78 4.77 -0.46 -9.22
CA ARG A 78 4.14 -1.77 -9.02
C ARG A 78 5.11 -2.92 -9.24
N TYR A 79 5.89 -2.89 -10.33
CA TYR A 79 6.82 -3.95 -10.68
C TYR A 79 7.88 -4.13 -9.61
N TYR A 80 8.52 -3.05 -9.15
CA TYR A 80 9.55 -3.13 -8.11
C TYR A 80 8.98 -3.48 -6.74
N ALA A 81 7.75 -3.06 -6.41
CA ALA A 81 7.07 -3.50 -5.20
C ALA A 81 6.81 -5.03 -5.22
N ASP A 82 6.32 -5.56 -6.35
CA ASP A 82 6.08 -7.00 -6.52
C ASP A 82 7.40 -7.79 -6.51
N TYR A 83 8.43 -7.28 -7.18
CA TYR A 83 9.77 -7.88 -7.20
C TYR A 83 10.39 -7.94 -5.79
N LEU A 84 10.32 -6.84 -5.04
CA LEU A 84 10.84 -6.76 -3.67
C LEU A 84 10.12 -7.74 -2.74
N ASN A 85 8.78 -7.77 -2.79
CA ASN A 85 7.98 -8.71 -2.00
C ASN A 85 8.37 -10.15 -2.32
N THR A 86 8.35 -10.51 -3.61
CA THR A 86 8.53 -11.89 -4.06
C THR A 86 9.92 -12.44 -3.73
N ASN A 87 10.97 -11.66 -4.00
CA ASN A 87 12.33 -12.17 -3.97
C ASN A 87 13.05 -11.93 -2.63
N TYR A 88 12.61 -10.97 -1.82
CA TYR A 88 13.35 -10.53 -0.63
C TYR A 88 12.47 -10.44 0.61
N TYR A 89 11.52 -9.51 0.60
CA TYR A 89 10.80 -9.12 1.81
C TYR A 89 9.98 -10.27 2.41
N ASN A 90 9.47 -11.18 1.58
CA ASN A 90 8.81 -12.39 2.07
C ASN A 90 9.73 -13.32 2.86
N HIS A 91 10.98 -13.47 2.44
CA HIS A 91 11.97 -14.30 3.13
C HIS A 91 12.40 -13.66 4.45
N VAL A 92 12.62 -12.34 4.45
CA VAL A 92 12.98 -11.58 5.66
C VAL A 92 11.89 -11.72 6.72
N CYS A 93 10.61 -11.55 6.37
CA CYS A 93 9.51 -11.69 7.33
C CYS A 93 9.42 -13.10 7.93
N LYS A 94 9.70 -14.15 7.14
CA LYS A 94 9.75 -15.52 7.65
C LYS A 94 10.91 -15.73 8.61
N LYS A 95 12.10 -15.25 8.26
CA LYS A 95 13.32 -15.35 9.10
C LYS A 95 13.16 -14.62 10.44
N LEU A 96 12.43 -13.51 10.45
CA LEU A 96 12.13 -12.73 11.65
C LEU A 96 10.89 -13.23 12.41
N PHE A 97 10.21 -14.27 11.95
CA PHE A 97 8.97 -14.79 12.54
C PHE A 97 7.86 -13.73 12.68
N ILE A 98 7.73 -12.85 11.68
CA ILE A 98 6.70 -11.80 11.62
C ILE A 98 5.74 -11.91 10.43
N ASP A 99 5.93 -12.91 9.54
CA ASP A 99 5.11 -13.06 8.34
C ASP A 99 3.62 -13.28 8.66
N GLN A 100 3.29 -13.83 9.83
CA GLN A 100 1.92 -14.02 10.31
C GLN A 100 1.26 -12.72 10.79
N CYS A 101 2.05 -11.72 11.23
CA CYS A 101 1.52 -10.47 11.78
C CYS A 101 1.54 -9.32 10.77
N VAL A 102 2.51 -9.30 9.83
CA VAL A 102 2.63 -8.24 8.82
C VAL A 102 1.84 -8.64 7.57
N ILE A 103 0.56 -8.24 7.54
CA ILE A 103 -0.41 -8.70 6.53
C ILE A 103 -0.64 -7.72 5.37
N ALA A 104 -0.42 -6.42 5.59
CA ALA A 104 -0.78 -5.38 4.62
C ALA A 104 0.19 -5.34 3.43
N TYR A 105 -0.37 -5.15 2.22
CA TYR A 105 0.39 -5.01 0.95
C TYR A 105 1.28 -6.21 0.58
N ARG A 106 0.99 -7.40 1.11
CA ARG A 106 1.76 -8.62 0.91
C ARG A 106 1.22 -9.42 -0.27
N ASN A 107 2.10 -9.95 -1.12
CA ASN A 107 1.71 -10.78 -2.26
C ASN A 107 1.66 -12.29 -1.96
N ASN A 108 2.07 -12.71 -0.76
CA ASN A 108 2.03 -14.09 -0.27
C ASN A 108 0.81 -14.41 0.59
N LYS A 109 -0.17 -13.50 0.66
CA LYS A 109 -1.41 -13.63 1.45
C LYS A 109 -2.66 -13.74 0.58
N GLN A 110 -2.53 -14.34 -0.59
CA GLN A 110 -3.61 -14.44 -1.58
C GLN A 110 -4.83 -15.17 -1.00
N GLY A 111 -6.03 -14.70 -1.35
CA GLY A 111 -7.29 -15.28 -0.89
C GLY A 111 -7.69 -14.85 0.53
N LYS A 112 -6.84 -14.13 1.27
CA LYS A 112 -7.20 -13.51 2.55
C LYS A 112 -7.45 -12.01 2.40
N SER A 113 -8.42 -11.53 3.16
CA SER A 113 -8.80 -10.13 3.31
C SER A 113 -8.62 -9.67 4.76
N ASN A 114 -8.80 -8.38 5.03
CA ASN A 114 -8.78 -7.86 6.39
C ASN A 114 -9.84 -8.53 7.30
N ILE A 115 -10.94 -9.04 6.73
CA ILE A 115 -11.99 -9.74 7.48
C ILE A 115 -11.45 -11.08 7.98
N ASP A 116 -10.75 -11.84 7.13
CA ASP A 116 -10.18 -13.14 7.50
C ASP A 116 -9.14 -12.99 8.63
N PHE A 117 -8.28 -11.99 8.53
CA PHE A 117 -7.28 -11.72 9.58
C PHE A 117 -7.91 -11.25 10.89
N ALA A 118 -8.98 -10.43 10.83
CA ALA A 118 -9.70 -10.03 12.03
C ALA A 118 -10.37 -11.24 12.71
N ALA A 119 -11.00 -12.12 11.93
CA ALA A 119 -11.62 -13.34 12.44
C ALA A 119 -10.59 -14.27 13.09
N GLU A 120 -9.40 -14.42 12.48
CA GLU A 120 -8.29 -15.21 13.05
C GLU A 120 -7.91 -14.69 14.45
N VAL A 121 -7.72 -13.38 14.59
CA VAL A 121 -7.36 -12.76 15.88
C VAL A 121 -8.50 -12.88 16.90
N ILE A 122 -9.74 -12.59 16.52
CA ILE A 122 -10.90 -12.68 17.41
C ILE A 122 -11.09 -14.13 17.91
N ASN A 123 -10.99 -15.12 17.02
CA ASN A 123 -11.11 -16.53 17.37
C ASN A 123 -9.98 -17.00 18.30
N GLN A 124 -8.80 -16.37 18.27
CA GLN A 124 -7.75 -16.65 19.25
C GLN A 124 -8.04 -15.98 20.58
N ILE A 125 -8.50 -14.72 20.58
CA ILE A 125 -8.80 -13.98 21.82
C ILE A 125 -9.83 -14.71 22.68
N VAL A 126 -10.87 -15.31 22.08
CA VAL A 126 -11.93 -16.02 22.82
C VAL A 126 -11.47 -17.29 23.54
N LEU A 127 -10.27 -17.80 23.24
CA LEU A 127 -9.70 -18.98 23.92
C LEU A 127 -9.00 -18.63 25.24
N TYR A 128 -8.76 -17.34 25.51
CA TYR A 128 -8.10 -16.88 26.73
C TYR A 128 -9.14 -16.38 27.74
N ASP A 129 -8.98 -16.75 29.01
CA ASP A 129 -9.83 -16.24 30.10
C ASP A 129 -9.73 -14.71 30.24
N GLN A 130 -8.54 -14.15 29.97
CA GLN A 130 -8.25 -12.73 30.00
C GLN A 130 -7.29 -12.35 28.87
N ALA A 131 -7.56 -11.23 28.19
CA ALA A 131 -6.71 -10.70 27.14
C ALA A 131 -6.57 -9.17 27.27
N TYR A 132 -5.37 -8.66 26.99
CA TYR A 132 -5.12 -7.22 26.88
C TYR A 132 -4.89 -6.86 25.41
N ILE A 133 -5.64 -5.88 24.91
CA ILE A 133 -5.56 -5.43 23.52
C ILE A 133 -5.01 -4.01 23.51
N TYR A 134 -3.85 -3.83 22.87
CA TYR A 134 -3.27 -2.52 22.63
C TYR A 134 -3.51 -2.07 21.19
N VAL A 135 -4.09 -0.88 21.04
CA VAL A 135 -4.36 -0.27 19.73
C VAL A 135 -3.54 1.01 19.60
N GLY A 136 -2.71 1.07 18.56
CA GLY A 136 -1.95 2.26 18.20
C GLY A 136 -2.18 2.62 16.73
N ASP A 137 -2.10 3.91 16.42
CA ASP A 137 -2.17 4.42 15.05
C ASP A 137 -1.06 5.44 14.81
N PHE A 138 -0.54 5.48 13.58
CA PHE A 138 0.48 6.44 13.17
C PHE A 138 -0.16 7.60 12.44
N THR A 139 -0.01 8.82 12.96
CA THR A 139 -0.50 10.01 12.28
C THR A 139 0.38 10.36 11.08
N ASN A 140 -0.22 10.41 9.89
CA ASN A 140 0.42 10.85 8.64
C ASN A 140 1.75 10.13 8.35
N TYR A 141 1.80 8.80 8.54
CA TYR A 141 3.03 8.00 8.40
C TYR A 141 3.76 8.26 7.07
N PHE A 142 3.06 8.15 5.95
CA PHE A 142 3.67 8.32 4.62
C PHE A 142 4.12 9.76 4.35
N ASP A 143 3.40 10.77 4.86
CA ASP A 143 3.77 12.18 4.68
C ASP A 143 4.99 12.58 5.52
N LYS A 144 5.29 11.82 6.58
CA LYS A 144 6.36 12.10 7.55
C LYS A 144 7.44 11.02 7.60
N ILE A 145 7.45 10.09 6.63
CA ILE A 145 8.39 8.98 6.63
C ILE A 145 9.83 9.48 6.48
N ASN A 146 10.74 9.00 7.32
CA ASN A 146 12.15 9.36 7.20
C ASN A 146 12.79 8.60 6.03
N HIS A 147 13.10 9.32 4.96
CA HIS A 147 13.64 8.72 3.72
C HIS A 147 15.01 8.08 3.89
N SER A 148 15.87 8.62 4.77
CA SER A 148 17.19 8.03 5.06
C SER A 148 17.03 6.67 5.73
N LEU A 149 16.15 6.59 6.73
CA LEU A 149 15.85 5.34 7.43
C LEU A 149 15.17 4.33 6.51
N LEU A 150 14.21 4.78 5.68
CA LEU A 150 13.56 3.91 4.69
C LEU A 150 14.59 3.28 3.74
N LYS A 151 15.51 4.09 3.21
CA LYS A 151 16.58 3.61 2.31
C LYS A 151 17.49 2.60 3.01
N GLU A 152 17.85 2.84 4.27
CA GLU A 152 18.65 1.89 5.05
C GLU A 152 17.92 0.55 5.23
N ASN A 153 16.64 0.59 5.61
CA ASN A 153 15.85 -0.63 5.80
C ASN A 153 15.64 -1.38 4.48
N ILE A 154 15.46 -0.69 3.35
CA ILE A 154 15.40 -1.34 2.03
C ILE A 154 16.73 -2.05 1.74
N LYS A 155 17.88 -1.42 1.99
CA LYS A 155 19.19 -2.09 1.83
C LYS A 155 19.32 -3.34 2.70
N ARG A 156 18.87 -3.28 3.96
CA ARG A 156 18.87 -4.45 4.86
C ARG A 156 17.98 -5.59 4.35
N VAL A 157 16.87 -5.28 3.69
CA VAL A 157 15.98 -6.29 3.09
C VAL A 157 16.59 -6.89 1.82
N LEU A 158 17.37 -6.12 1.07
CA LEU A 158 17.98 -6.56 -0.20
C LEU A 158 19.29 -7.35 -0.01
N ASN A 159 19.91 -7.30 1.17
CA ASN A 159 21.15 -8.02 1.52
C ASN A 159 20.83 -9.36 2.21
#